data_AF-A0A5B7ZW60-F1
#
_entry.id   AF-A0A5B7ZW60-F1
#
_cell.length_a   1.000
_cell.length_b   1.000
_cell.length_c   1.000
_cell.angle_alpha   90.00
_cell.angle_beta   90.00
_cell.angle_gamma   90.00
#
_symmetry.space_group_name_H-M   'P 1'
#
loop_
_entity.id
_entity.type
_entity.pdbx_description
1 polymer ?
#
loop_
_entity_poly.entity_id
_entity_poly.type
_entity_poly.pdbx_seq_one_letter_code
_entity_poly.pdbx_strand_id
1 'polypeptide(L)'
;MAEPKVNDLYVVRFQPTGSTDTRYYFYRLYRVTPDSAYFHPARQPVATPDAIATSPDFFAPKSVPYTRQELQELTKEQPGDQQKTVLVSIRRE
;
A
#
# COMPACT_ATOMS: atom_id res chain seq x y z
N MET A 1 10.25 7.95 12.50
CA MET A 1 9.50 7.59 11.28
C MET A 1 9.89 8.59 10.21
N ALA A 2 10.41 8.12 9.08
CA ALA A 2 10.87 9.03 8.04
C ALA A 2 9.67 9.75 7.38
N GLU A 3 9.87 11.00 6.98
CA GLU A 3 8.84 11.79 6.30
C GLU A 3 8.47 11.12 4.98
N PRO A 4 7.17 10.92 4.70
CA PRO A 4 6.71 10.28 3.48
C PRO A 4 7.02 11.17 2.27
N LYS A 5 7.68 10.62 1.26
CA LYS A 5 8.07 11.34 0.04
C LYS A 5 7.16 10.98 -1.11
N VAL A 6 6.85 11.98 -1.95
CA VAL A 6 6.14 11.74 -3.21
C VAL A 6 6.93 10.72 -4.04
N ASN A 7 6.20 9.76 -4.61
CA ASN A 7 6.69 8.53 -5.26
C ASN A 7 7.13 7.38 -4.35
N ASP A 8 7.07 7.51 -3.02
CA ASP A 8 7.26 6.34 -2.15
C ASP A 8 6.21 5.26 -2.48
N LEU A 9 6.67 4.02 -2.62
CA LEU A 9 5.82 2.86 -2.85
C LEU A 9 5.57 2.11 -1.55
N TYR A 10 4.33 2.11 -1.11
CA TYR A 10 3.88 1.39 0.06
C TYR A 10 3.43 -0.01 -0.35
N VAL A 11 4.07 -1.03 0.21
CA VAL A 11 3.81 -2.43 -0.09
C VAL A 11 3.02 -3.03 1.05
N VAL A 12 1.75 -3.34 0.79
CA VAL A 12 0.83 -3.93 1.75
C VAL A 12 0.69 -5.40 1.42
N ARG A 13 1.01 -6.28 2.37
CA ARG A 13 0.65 -7.70 2.26
C ARG A 13 -0.79 -7.87 2.71
N PHE A 14 -1.51 -8.78 2.06
CA PHE A 14 -2.80 -9.24 2.50
C PHE A 14 -2.97 -10.71 2.10
N GLN A 15 -3.81 -11.41 2.84
CA GLN A 15 -4.13 -12.81 2.66
C GLN A 15 -5.65 -12.90 2.43
N PRO A 16 -6.13 -13.11 1.20
CA PRO A 16 -7.57 -13.17 0.95
C PRO A 16 -8.26 -14.26 1.78
N THR A 17 -9.45 -13.95 2.29
CA THR A 17 -10.24 -14.83 3.15
C THR A 17 -10.46 -16.18 2.46
N GLY A 18 -10.07 -17.27 3.14
CA GLY A 18 -10.17 -18.63 2.59
C GLY A 18 -8.97 -19.08 1.74
N SER A 19 -7.91 -18.26 1.63
CA SER A 19 -6.64 -18.64 1.00
C SER A 19 -5.47 -18.57 1.98
N THR A 20 -4.45 -19.40 1.79
CA THR A 20 -3.14 -19.27 2.45
C THR A 20 -2.12 -18.50 1.60
N ASP A 21 -2.51 -18.13 0.39
CA ASP A 21 -1.70 -17.36 -0.55
C ASP A 21 -1.54 -15.91 -0.07
N THR A 22 -0.30 -15.49 0.19
CA THR A 22 -0.01 -14.10 0.54
C THR A 22 0.17 -13.30 -0.72
N ARG A 23 -0.60 -12.22 -0.85
CA ARG A 23 -0.51 -11.28 -1.97
C ARG A 23 -0.07 -9.92 -1.49
N TYR A 24 0.45 -9.13 -2.43
CA TYR A 24 0.96 -7.81 -2.15
C TYR A 24 0.23 -6.79 -3.03
N TYR A 25 -0.15 -5.68 -2.43
CA TYR A 25 -0.76 -4.55 -3.11
C TYR A 25 0.14 -3.33 -2.94
N PHE A 26 0.40 -2.61 -4.02
CA PHE A 26 1.23 -1.43 -3.97
C PHE A 26 0.38 -0.17 -3.98
N TYR A 27 0.85 0.82 -3.23
CA TYR A 27 0.27 2.15 -3.19
C TYR A 27 1.38 3.16 -3.44
N ARG A 28 1.35 3.83 -4.59
CA ARG A 28 2.31 4.88 -4.91
C ARG A 28 1.85 6.19 -4.32
N LEU A 29 2.67 6.78 -3.46
CA LEU A 29 2.39 8.07 -2.87
C LEU A 29 2.41 9.15 -3.95
N TYR A 30 1.26 9.77 -4.18
CA TYR A 30 1.10 10.84 -5.15
C TYR A 30 1.26 12.21 -4.51
N ARG A 31 0.65 12.39 -3.33
CA ARG A 31 0.62 13.68 -2.65
C ARG A 31 0.47 13.49 -1.15
N VAL A 32 1.18 14.30 -0.37
CA VAL A 32 1.03 14.36 1.09
C VAL A 32 0.45 15.71 1.48
N THR A 33 -0.46 15.69 2.44
CA THR A 33 -1.03 16.86 3.11
C THR A 33 -0.84 16.69 4.64
N PRO A 34 -1.09 17.73 5.45
CA PRO A 34 -0.85 17.66 6.90
C PRO A 34 -1.63 16.55 7.60
N ASP A 35 -2.81 16.21 7.08
CA ASP A 35 -3.77 15.28 7.67
C ASP A 35 -3.89 13.95 6.89
N SER A 36 -3.73 14.02 5.56
CA SER A 36 -3.97 12.88 4.67
C SER A 36 -2.85 12.70 3.65
N ALA A 37 -2.69 11.49 3.14
CA ALA A 37 -1.82 11.16 2.03
C ALA A 37 -2.63 10.48 0.92
N TYR A 38 -2.37 10.87 -0.32
CA TYR A 38 -3.07 10.40 -1.50
C TYR A 38 -2.19 9.40 -2.22
N PHE A 39 -2.74 8.23 -2.49
CA PHE A 39 -2.02 7.13 -3.12
C PHE A 39 -2.70 6.71 -4.41
N HIS A 40 -1.90 6.34 -5.40
CA HIS A 40 -2.38 5.56 -6.53
C HIS A 40 -2.26 4.07 -6.18
N PRO A 41 -3.38 3.34 -6.06
CA PRO A 41 -3.36 1.91 -5.85
C PRO A 41 -2.87 1.19 -7.11
N ALA A 42 -2.20 0.06 -6.94
CA ALA A 42 -1.94 -0.87 -8.03
C ALA A 42 -3.26 -1.33 -8.64
N ARG A 43 -3.30 -1.62 -9.94
CA ARG A 43 -4.52 -2.16 -10.56
C ARG A 43 -4.79 -3.60 -10.14
N GLN A 44 -3.74 -4.34 -9.82
CA GLN A 44 -3.80 -5.76 -9.48
C GLN A 44 -2.84 -6.08 -8.33
N PRO A 45 -3.20 -7.04 -7.47
CA PRO A 45 -2.26 -7.60 -6.51
C PRO A 45 -1.18 -8.41 -7.22
N VAL A 46 0.01 -8.46 -6.63
CA VAL A 46 1.12 -9.28 -7.10
C VAL A 46 1.47 -10.38 -6.08
N ALA A 47 2.26 -11.36 -6.52
CA ALA A 47 2.75 -12.43 -5.65
C ALA A 47 4.04 -12.06 -4.88
N THR A 48 4.78 -11.02 -5.29
CA THR A 48 6.08 -10.69 -4.68
C THR A 48 6.13 -9.23 -4.19
N PRO A 49 6.66 -8.96 -2.99
CA PRO A 49 6.75 -7.60 -2.45
C PRO A 49 7.75 -6.71 -3.21
N ASP A 50 8.67 -7.32 -3.96
CA ASP A 50 9.69 -6.62 -4.76
C ASP A 50 9.32 -6.49 -6.24
N ALA A 51 8.07 -6.80 -6.63
CA ALA A 51 7.65 -6.68 -8.02
C ALA A 51 7.97 -5.28 -8.58
N ILE A 52 8.46 -5.26 -9.82
CA ILE A 52 8.84 -4.04 -10.52
C ILE A 52 7.57 -3.27 -10.88
N ALA A 53 7.29 -2.22 -10.11
CA ALA A 53 6.12 -1.36 -10.29
C ALA A 53 6.38 -0.19 -11.26
N THR A 54 7.28 -0.36 -12.23
CA THR A 54 7.68 0.70 -13.17
C THR A 54 6.78 0.80 -14.40
N SER A 55 5.86 -0.15 -14.60
CA SER A 55 4.96 -0.12 -15.75
C SER A 55 3.95 1.03 -15.60
N PRO A 56 3.72 1.83 -16.66
CA PRO A 56 2.80 2.98 -16.60
C PRO A 56 1.35 2.59 -16.26
N ASP A 57 0.95 1.37 -16.62
CA ASP A 57 -0.38 0.81 -16.30
C ASP A 57 -0.44 0.02 -14.99
N PHE A 58 0.66 -0.03 -14.23
CA PHE A 58 0.70 -0.75 -12.96
C PHE A 58 -0.23 -0.12 -11.92
N PHE A 59 -0.31 1.21 -11.93
CA PHE A 59 -1.14 1.98 -11.00
C PHE A 59 -2.44 2.46 -11.65
N ALA A 60 -3.49 2.54 -10.86
CA ALA A 60 -4.75 3.14 -11.27
C ALA A 60 -4.58 4.68 -11.34
N PRO A 61 -5.16 5.35 -12.35
CA PRO A 61 -5.10 6.81 -12.48
C PRO A 61 -5.89 7.52 -11.37
N LYS A 62 -6.78 6.80 -10.68
CA LYS A 62 -7.53 7.31 -9.53
C LYS A 62 -6.66 7.26 -8.27
N SER A 63 -6.60 8.36 -7.53
CA SER A 63 -5.99 8.38 -6.20
C SER A 63 -7.02 8.09 -5.11
N VAL A 64 -6.56 7.47 -4.03
CA VAL A 64 -7.33 7.23 -2.81
C VAL A 64 -6.67 7.99 -1.65
N PRO A 65 -7.43 8.77 -0.88
CA PRO A 65 -6.91 9.38 0.34
C PRO A 65 -6.84 8.34 1.46
N TYR A 66 -5.76 8.39 2.22
CA TYR A 66 -5.61 7.73 3.51
C TYR A 66 -5.27 8.78 4.55
N THR A 67 -5.98 8.82 5.65
CA THR A 67 -5.63 9.66 6.79
C THR A 67 -4.34 9.17 7.45
N ARG A 68 -3.69 10.04 8.22
CA ARG A 68 -2.52 9.62 9.03
C ARG A 68 -2.84 8.49 10.00
N GLN A 69 -4.07 8.45 10.53
CA GLN A 69 -4.51 7.37 11.40
C GLN A 69 -4.56 6.06 10.61
N GLU A 70 -5.23 6.02 9.46
CA GLU A 70 -5.33 4.81 8.64
C GLU A 70 -3.94 4.30 8.19
N LEU A 71 -3.01 5.21 7.88
CA LEU A 71 -1.62 4.82 7.57
C LEU A 71 -0.90 4.16 8.74
N GLN A 72 -1.11 4.65 9.96
CA GLN A 72 -0.58 4.01 11.16
C GLN A 72 -1.26 2.66 11.42
N GLU A 73 -2.55 2.56 11.13
CA GLU A 73 -3.32 1.33 11.25
C GLU A 73 -2.83 0.27 10.27
N LEU A 74 -2.46 0.65 9.03
CA LEU A 74 -1.82 -0.26 8.07
C LEU A 74 -0.49 -0.82 8.59
N THR A 75 0.20 -0.14 9.51
CA THR A 75 1.48 -0.64 10.03
C THR A 75 1.31 -1.76 11.07
N LYS A 76 0.08 -2.02 11.51
CA LYS A 76 -0.25 -3.03 12.52
C LYS A 76 -1.32 -3.96 11.96
N GLU A 77 -1.14 -5.26 12.14
CA GLU A 77 -2.23 -6.20 11.86
C GLU A 77 -3.41 -5.88 12.78
N GLN A 78 -4.55 -5.52 12.19
CA GLN A 78 -5.74 -5.15 12.95
C GLN A 78 -6.45 -6.40 13.46
N PRO A 79 -6.77 -6.48 14.77
CA PRO A 79 -7.57 -7.57 15.29
C PRO A 79 -8.99 -7.48 14.71
N GLY A 80 -9.31 -8.37 13.78
CA GLY A 80 -10.58 -8.39 13.04
C GLY A 80 -10.44 -8.22 11.53
N ASP A 81 -9.26 -7.84 11.03
CA ASP A 81 -9.00 -7.82 9.59
C ASP A 81 -8.87 -9.24 9.07
N GLN A 82 -9.93 -9.73 8.41
CA GLN A 82 -9.95 -11.07 7.84
C GLN A 82 -8.89 -11.27 6.76
N GLN A 83 -8.42 -10.17 6.15
CA GLN A 83 -7.43 -10.18 5.10
C GLN A 83 -5.99 -10.03 5.61
N LYS A 84 -5.77 -9.96 6.93
CA LYS A 84 -4.45 -9.75 7.57
C LYS A 84 -3.60 -8.69 6.87
N THR A 85 -4.25 -7.59 6.53
CA THR A 85 -3.69 -6.48 5.77
C THR A 85 -2.65 -5.77 6.62
N VAL A 86 -1.41 -5.72 6.15
CA VAL A 86 -0.33 -5.02 6.85
C VAL A 86 0.72 -4.49 5.89
N LEU A 87 1.16 -3.26 6.14
CA LEU A 87 2.27 -2.61 5.48
C LEU A 87 3.56 -3.32 5.84
N VAL A 88 4.18 -3.97 4.86
CA VAL A 88 5.42 -4.74 5.07
C VAL A 88 6.67 -3.99 4.64
N SER A 89 6.54 -3.02 3.73
CA SER A 89 7.68 -2.27 3.22
C SER A 89 7.25 -0.94 2.63
N ILE A 90 8.15 0.04 2.68
CA ILE A 90 8.05 1.30 1.93
C ILE A 90 9.31 1.37 1.07
N ARG A 91 9.17 1.28 -0.24
CA ARG A 91 10.29 1.45 -1.18
C ARG A 91 10.36 2.92 -1.58
N ARG A 92 11.57 3.48 -1.54
CA ARG A 92 11.86 4.78 -2.13
C ARG A 92 12.56 4.53 -3.45
N GLU A 93 11.97 4.98 -4.53
CA GLU A 93 12.59 5.00 -5.87
C GLU A 93 13.10 6.41 -6.18
#